data_AF-A0A872ZMI0-F1
#
_entry.id   AF-A0A872ZMI0-F1
#
_cell.length_a   1.000
_cell.length_b   1.000
_cell.length_c   1.000
_cell.angle_alpha   90.00
_cell.angle_beta   90.00
_cell.angle_gamma   90.00
#
_symmetry.space_group_name_H-M   'P 1'
#
loop_
_entity.id
_entity.type
_entity.pdbx_description
1 polymer ?
#
loop_
_entity_poly.entity_id
_entity_poly.type
_entity_poly.pdbx_seq_one_letter_code
_entity_poly.pdbx_strand_id
1 'polypeptide(L)'
;MLNIIRSKLKNTYKKKSLNNGNVTIYNKDFVPAVRDWKNSIYVYNKNALSLIPVASRLVIKLIKGYLNSYNLNIESKLRKERLRRRIRKLSTNKIFVSDGEFKHTNDKVNITLYVYNRQKLNYLLKLKKRYTSLFKKEKFLNKLKLIRKVGLNILKKQQENIKVLTNVLPNYNSKVYSIQNLYYKDFIIKSLKKLKYYMLYKQLLYINKTKFEYSYLQGLINLIRKIYKKNVEFNIINLKYFYFNSDIFTQPLVLKLRKERKLLRYLKSLVKKSKINKIKLDERSRYFFDLENLFTVNNDFDTRNNFLNDFIKQNKTEYLKKVVLNNIKYKRVSGVRIEGAGRLTKRYTASRSQHKVRYKGNLVNVYSSIKGYPSSVLRGNLKPNLQYTKLNSKSRIGSFGVKGWVSGI
;
A
#
# COMPACT_ATOMS: atom_id res chain seq x y z
N MET A 1 -56.08 -26.77 -15.16
CA MET A 1 -54.60 -26.72 -15.22
C MET A 1 -54.03 -26.91 -16.64
N LEU A 2 -54.54 -27.85 -17.45
CA LEU A 2 -54.08 -28.11 -18.83
C LEU A 2 -54.08 -26.88 -19.77
N ASN A 3 -55.05 -25.98 -19.64
CA ASN A 3 -55.14 -24.77 -20.48
C ASN A 3 -54.04 -23.73 -20.19
N ILE A 4 -53.56 -23.64 -18.95
CA ILE A 4 -52.45 -22.74 -18.56
C ILE A 4 -51.11 -23.27 -19.11
N ILE A 5 -50.97 -24.59 -19.22
CA ILE A 5 -49.79 -25.24 -19.80
C ILE A 5 -49.79 -25.05 -21.33
N ARG A 6 -50.93 -25.27 -22.00
CA ARG A 6 -51.08 -25.02 -23.44
C ARG A 6 -50.82 -23.57 -23.84
N SER A 7 -51.21 -22.59 -23.01
CA SER A 7 -50.94 -21.17 -23.30
C SER A 7 -49.46 -20.81 -23.17
N LYS A 8 -48.71 -21.43 -22.24
CA LYS A 8 -47.25 -21.24 -22.11
C LYS A 8 -46.44 -21.88 -23.25
N LEU A 9 -46.95 -22.97 -23.85
CA LEU A 9 -46.27 -23.67 -24.95
C LEU A 9 -46.34 -22.94 -26.31
N LYS A 10 -47.21 -21.93 -26.46
CA LYS A 10 -47.35 -21.15 -27.71
C LYS A 10 -46.23 -20.12 -27.95
N ASN A 11 -45.26 -19.98 -27.05
CA ASN A 11 -44.17 -19.01 -27.24
C ASN A 11 -43.11 -19.53 -28.21
N THR A 12 -42.95 -18.89 -29.38
CA THR A 12 -41.96 -19.25 -30.40
C THR A 12 -40.61 -18.59 -30.11
N TYR A 13 -39.56 -19.39 -29.93
CA TYR A 13 -38.18 -18.90 -29.84
C TYR A 13 -37.56 -18.77 -31.25
N LYS A 14 -36.86 -17.66 -31.51
CA LYS A 14 -36.13 -17.46 -32.76
C LYS A 14 -34.97 -18.46 -32.87
N LYS A 15 -34.92 -19.24 -33.95
CA LYS A 15 -33.78 -20.14 -34.25
C LYS A 15 -32.52 -19.30 -34.49
N LYS A 16 -31.41 -19.66 -33.85
CA LYS A 16 -30.10 -19.02 -34.02
C LYS A 16 -29.51 -19.45 -35.36
N SER A 17 -29.36 -18.54 -36.31
CA SER A 17 -28.62 -18.81 -37.56
C SER A 17 -27.11 -18.72 -37.29
N LEU A 18 -26.35 -19.66 -37.85
CA LEU A 18 -24.89 -19.61 -37.89
C LEU A 18 -24.50 -18.80 -39.14
N ASN A 19 -24.32 -17.50 -38.98
CA ASN A 19 -23.78 -16.68 -40.06
C ASN A 19 -22.25 -16.83 -40.06
N ASN A 20 -21.66 -17.18 -41.20
CA ASN A 20 -20.20 -17.20 -41.40
C ASN A 20 -19.65 -15.76 -41.35
N GLY A 21 -19.32 -15.30 -40.15
CA GLY A 21 -18.80 -13.96 -39.94
C GLY A 21 -17.30 -13.89 -40.18
N ASN A 22 -16.86 -13.81 -41.44
CA ASN A 22 -15.47 -13.46 -41.78
C ASN A 22 -15.21 -11.96 -41.54
N VAL A 23 -15.42 -11.47 -40.32
CA VAL A 23 -15.14 -10.09 -39.93
C VAL A 23 -14.11 -10.09 -38.81
N THR A 24 -12.86 -9.75 -39.17
CA THR A 24 -11.76 -9.61 -38.21
C THR A 24 -11.90 -8.27 -37.45
N ILE A 25 -12.42 -8.33 -36.23
CA ILE A 25 -12.60 -7.15 -35.36
C ILE A 25 -11.51 -7.16 -34.28
N TYR A 26 -10.78 -6.04 -34.15
CA TYR A 26 -9.95 -5.82 -32.97
C TYR A 26 -10.84 -5.65 -31.74
N ASN A 27 -10.81 -6.62 -30.83
CA ASN A 27 -11.52 -6.49 -29.56
C ASN A 27 -11.00 -5.29 -28.76
N LYS A 28 -11.95 -4.50 -28.24
CA LYS A 28 -11.65 -3.42 -27.31
C LYS A 28 -11.00 -4.01 -26.06
N ASP A 29 -10.01 -3.30 -25.55
CA ASP A 29 -9.44 -3.65 -24.25
C ASP A 29 -10.44 -3.41 -23.14
N PHE A 30 -10.74 -4.46 -22.38
CA PHE A 30 -11.55 -4.37 -21.20
C PHE A 30 -10.70 -3.99 -19.99
N VAL A 31 -11.18 -2.99 -19.27
CA VAL A 31 -10.61 -2.56 -18.00
C VAL A 31 -11.49 -3.13 -16.88
N PRO A 32 -10.94 -3.50 -15.71
CA PRO A 32 -11.76 -4.01 -14.62
C PRO A 32 -12.89 -3.03 -14.26
N ALA A 33 -14.13 -3.52 -14.14
CA ALA A 33 -15.32 -2.71 -13.87
C ALA A 33 -15.22 -1.86 -12.59
N VAL A 34 -14.38 -2.27 -11.64
CA VAL A 34 -14.11 -1.51 -10.40
C VAL A 34 -13.36 -0.20 -10.65
N ARG A 35 -12.66 -0.07 -11.80
CA ARG A 35 -12.06 1.20 -12.20
C ARG A 35 -13.11 2.21 -12.66
N ASP A 36 -14.23 1.75 -13.21
CA ASP A 36 -15.35 2.64 -13.50
C ASP A 36 -15.95 3.15 -12.19
N TRP A 37 -16.37 2.28 -11.28
CA TRP A 37 -17.00 2.71 -10.03
C TRP A 37 -16.28 2.14 -8.82
N LYS A 38 -15.94 3.01 -7.86
CA LYS A 38 -15.31 2.60 -6.59
C LYS A 38 -16.15 1.57 -5.84
N ASN A 39 -17.47 1.66 -5.97
CA ASN A 39 -18.41 0.65 -5.49
C ASN A 39 -18.99 -0.07 -6.70
N SER A 40 -18.54 -1.30 -6.95
CA SER A 40 -19.17 -2.22 -7.90
C SER A 40 -20.32 -2.90 -7.16
N ILE A 41 -21.53 -2.38 -7.40
CA ILE A 41 -22.76 -2.85 -6.77
C ILE A 41 -23.95 -2.68 -7.71
N TYR A 42 -24.85 -3.65 -7.68
CA TYR A 42 -26.20 -3.53 -8.19
C TYR A 42 -27.17 -4.06 -7.14
N VAL A 43 -28.24 -3.32 -6.86
CA VAL A 43 -29.32 -3.72 -5.94
C VAL A 43 -30.65 -3.37 -6.59
N TYR A 44 -31.64 -4.26 -6.42
CA TYR A 44 -33.02 -4.02 -6.84
C TYR A 44 -33.63 -2.86 -6.03
N ASN A 45 -33.57 -2.94 -4.70
CA ASN A 45 -33.99 -1.85 -3.82
C ASN A 45 -32.98 -0.68 -3.87
N LYS A 46 -33.38 0.44 -4.47
CA LYS A 46 -32.54 1.63 -4.64
C LYS A 46 -32.33 2.44 -3.37
N ASN A 47 -33.19 2.30 -2.35
CA ASN A 47 -33.07 3.05 -1.10
C ASN A 47 -31.76 2.74 -0.36
N ALA A 48 -31.28 1.50 -0.45
CA ALA A 48 -30.01 1.10 0.15
C ALA A 48 -28.78 1.68 -0.58
N LEU A 49 -28.90 2.03 -1.87
CA LEU A 49 -27.79 2.48 -2.71
C LEU A 49 -27.31 3.89 -2.34
N SER A 50 -28.22 4.77 -1.92
CA SER A 50 -27.92 6.18 -1.59
C SER A 50 -26.96 6.35 -0.40
N LEU A 51 -27.00 5.41 0.55
CA LEU A 51 -26.16 5.45 1.77
C LEU A 51 -24.72 4.95 1.53
N ILE A 52 -24.50 4.18 0.46
CA ILE A 52 -23.23 3.49 0.21
C ILE A 52 -22.06 4.46 0.06
N PRO A 53 -22.14 5.57 -0.72
CA PRO A 53 -21.02 6.50 -0.83
C PRO A 53 -20.56 7.08 0.52
N VAL A 54 -21.51 7.35 1.42
CA VAL A 54 -21.21 7.86 2.77
C VAL A 54 -20.57 6.77 3.62
N ALA A 55 -21.13 5.56 3.60
CA ALA A 55 -20.58 4.39 4.28
C ALA A 55 -19.14 4.09 3.82
N SER A 56 -18.88 4.02 2.51
CA SER A 56 -17.55 3.83 1.93
C SER A 56 -16.57 4.88 2.43
N ARG A 57 -16.96 6.15 2.47
CA ARG A 57 -16.10 7.24 2.97
C ARG A 57 -15.76 7.08 4.46
N LEU A 58 -16.72 6.66 5.29
CA LEU A 58 -16.51 6.39 6.72
C LEU A 58 -15.58 5.19 6.92
N VAL A 59 -15.81 4.10 6.17
CA VAL A 59 -14.98 2.90 6.20
C VAL A 59 -13.53 3.21 5.83
N ILE A 60 -13.28 4.01 4.79
CA ILE A 60 -11.91 4.45 4.44
C ILE A 60 -11.28 5.28 5.55
N LYS A 61 -12.04 6.12 6.26
CA LYS A 61 -11.52 6.88 7.41
C LYS A 61 -11.13 5.94 8.56
N LEU A 62 -11.96 4.93 8.86
CA LEU A 62 -11.66 3.90 9.87
C LEU A 62 -10.40 3.12 9.52
N ILE A 63 -10.31 2.61 8.28
CA ILE A 63 -9.14 1.88 7.77
C ILE A 63 -7.87 2.76 7.86
N LYS A 64 -7.95 4.02 7.40
CA LYS A 64 -6.83 4.98 7.51
C LYS A 64 -6.47 5.24 8.98
N GLY A 65 -7.42 5.26 9.90
CA GLY A 65 -7.19 5.37 11.34
C GLY A 65 -6.45 4.16 11.91
N TYR A 66 -6.97 2.96 11.65
CA TYR A 66 -6.38 1.69 12.10
C TYR A 66 -4.95 1.51 11.60
N LEU A 67 -4.70 1.66 10.29
CA LEU A 67 -3.36 1.46 9.73
C LEU A 67 -2.36 2.51 10.23
N ASN A 68 -2.81 3.73 10.52
CA ASN A 68 -1.98 4.80 11.09
C ASN A 68 -1.88 4.78 12.61
N SER A 69 -2.41 3.75 13.30
CA SER A 69 -2.19 3.58 14.75
C SER A 69 -0.70 3.46 15.10
N TYR A 70 -0.28 4.03 16.22
CA TYR A 70 1.11 4.02 16.68
C TYR A 70 1.21 3.43 18.07
N ASN A 71 2.24 2.60 18.32
CA ASN A 71 2.58 2.20 19.69
C ASN A 71 3.42 3.30 20.35
N LEU A 72 2.75 4.15 21.14
CA LEU A 72 3.36 5.29 21.81
C LEU A 72 4.43 4.89 22.83
N ASN A 73 4.22 3.77 23.53
CA ASN A 73 5.07 3.31 24.62
C ASN A 73 6.42 2.81 24.12
N ILE A 74 6.44 2.14 22.97
CA ILE A 74 7.68 1.66 22.34
C ILE A 74 8.40 2.82 21.62
N GLU A 75 7.65 3.67 20.91
CA GLU A 75 8.26 4.80 20.20
C GLU A 75 8.85 5.88 21.12
N SER A 76 8.30 6.09 22.31
CA SER A 76 8.85 7.03 23.29
C SER A 76 10.23 6.57 23.76
N LYS A 77 10.40 5.27 24.07
CA LYS A 77 11.67 4.65 24.49
C LYS A 77 12.80 4.82 23.47
N LEU A 78 12.47 4.98 22.18
CA LEU A 78 13.45 5.16 21.10
C LEU A 78 13.95 6.60 20.93
N ARG A 79 13.32 7.58 21.58
CA ARG A 79 13.67 9.00 21.45
C ARG A 79 14.21 9.54 22.77
N LYS A 80 15.11 10.52 22.68
CA LYS A 80 15.52 11.32 23.84
C LYS A 80 14.36 12.22 24.29
N GLU A 81 13.68 12.85 23.34
CA GLU A 81 12.60 13.80 23.61
C GLU A 81 11.22 13.30 23.19
N ARG A 82 10.20 13.74 23.94
CA ARG A 82 8.80 13.47 23.65
C ARG A 82 8.31 14.27 22.45
N LEU A 83 7.94 13.59 21.37
CA LEU A 83 7.26 14.25 20.24
C LEU A 83 5.82 14.63 20.59
N ARG A 84 5.46 15.90 20.30
CA ARG A 84 4.08 16.41 20.36
C ARG A 84 3.15 15.62 19.41
N ARG A 85 1.90 15.39 19.83
CA ARG A 85 0.87 14.65 19.04
C ARG A 85 0.68 15.25 17.64
N ARG A 86 0.70 16.59 17.51
CA ARG A 86 0.58 17.30 16.22
C ARG A 86 1.68 16.91 15.23
N ILE A 87 2.93 16.82 15.68
CA ILE A 87 4.08 16.48 14.81
C ILE A 87 3.96 15.03 14.31
N ARG A 88 3.48 14.11 15.16
CA ARG A 88 3.23 12.72 14.78
C ARG A 88 2.16 12.62 13.68
N LYS A 89 1.04 13.33 13.83
CA LYS A 89 -0.03 13.42 12.82
C LYS A 89 0.42 14.03 11.48
N LEU A 90 1.45 14.88 11.51
CA LEU A 90 2.06 15.51 10.32
C LEU A 90 3.20 14.69 9.71
N SER A 91 3.63 13.62 10.36
CA SER A 91 4.76 12.84 9.89
C SER A 91 4.42 12.13 8.58
N THR A 92 5.42 12.05 7.70
CA THR A 92 5.33 11.21 6.49
C THR A 92 5.70 9.76 6.79
N ASN A 93 6.18 9.45 8.00
CA ASN A 93 6.56 8.09 8.40
C ASN A 93 5.32 7.31 8.86
N LYS A 94 4.51 6.88 7.90
CA LYS A 94 3.25 6.17 8.15
C LYS A 94 2.91 5.24 6.98
N ILE A 95 1.78 4.55 7.11
CA ILE A 95 1.24 3.69 6.07
C ILE A 95 0.31 4.55 5.21
N PHE A 96 0.64 4.72 3.94
CA PHE A 96 -0.22 5.43 2.99
C PHE A 96 -1.19 4.43 2.36
N VAL A 97 -2.45 4.81 2.26
CA VAL A 97 -3.55 3.95 1.83
C VAL A 97 -4.29 4.69 0.72
N SER A 98 -4.56 4.03 -0.40
CA SER A 98 -5.37 4.60 -1.47
C SER A 98 -6.82 4.80 -1.01
N ASP A 99 -7.66 5.34 -1.88
CA ASP A 99 -9.09 5.07 -1.72
C ASP A 99 -9.38 3.57 -1.94
N GLY A 100 -10.45 3.10 -1.31
CA GLY A 100 -10.84 1.69 -1.38
C GLY A 100 -11.74 1.41 -2.57
N GLU A 101 -11.57 0.21 -3.09
CA GLU A 101 -12.36 -0.40 -4.14
C GLU A 101 -13.26 -1.46 -3.51
N PHE A 102 -14.56 -1.31 -3.64
CA PHE A 102 -15.56 -2.14 -2.98
C PHE A 102 -16.31 -2.96 -4.02
N LYS A 103 -16.26 -4.28 -3.90
CA LYS A 103 -17.13 -5.19 -4.65
C LYS A 103 -18.20 -5.71 -3.70
N HIS A 104 -19.45 -5.41 -4.01
CA HIS A 104 -20.59 -5.83 -3.19
C HIS A 104 -21.25 -7.07 -3.82
N THR A 105 -21.55 -8.04 -2.97
CA THR A 105 -22.46 -9.15 -3.25
C THR A 105 -23.63 -9.05 -2.28
N ASN A 106 -24.59 -9.97 -2.35
CA ASN A 106 -25.67 -10.02 -1.35
C ASN A 106 -25.10 -10.31 0.05
N ASP A 107 -24.15 -11.24 0.15
CA ASP A 107 -23.69 -11.74 1.45
C ASP A 107 -22.45 -11.00 1.98
N LYS A 108 -21.56 -10.57 1.08
CA LYS A 108 -20.26 -10.00 1.44
C LYS A 108 -19.85 -8.76 0.66
N VAL A 109 -18.91 -8.03 1.23
CA VAL A 109 -18.23 -6.88 0.64
C VAL A 109 -16.73 -7.13 0.61
N ASN A 110 -16.18 -7.19 -0.60
CA ASN A 110 -14.75 -7.39 -0.82
C ASN A 110 -14.09 -6.02 -1.01
N ILE A 111 -13.26 -5.64 -0.05
CA ILE A 111 -12.60 -4.33 0.00
C ILE A 111 -11.16 -4.49 -0.48
N THR A 112 -10.87 -4.01 -1.69
CA THR A 112 -9.51 -3.92 -2.23
C THR A 112 -8.87 -2.59 -1.85
N LEU A 113 -7.66 -2.64 -1.29
CA LEU A 113 -6.91 -1.47 -0.83
C LEU A 113 -5.48 -1.54 -1.31
N TYR A 114 -5.00 -0.47 -1.94
CA TYR A 114 -3.58 -0.31 -2.20
C TYR A 114 -2.90 0.37 -1.02
N VAL A 115 -1.75 -0.15 -0.63
CA VAL A 115 -1.00 0.33 0.54
C VAL A 115 0.47 0.54 0.20
N TYR A 116 1.05 1.65 0.65
CA TYR A 116 2.49 1.88 0.63
C TYR A 116 3.02 2.04 2.05
N ASN A 117 3.70 1.00 2.54
CA ASN A 117 4.19 0.92 3.91
C ASN A 117 5.56 1.59 4.08
N ARG A 118 5.56 2.93 4.09
CA ARG A 118 6.77 3.74 4.32
C ARG A 118 7.34 3.56 5.73
N GLN A 119 6.47 3.26 6.69
CA GLN A 119 6.84 3.03 8.09
C GLN A 119 7.79 1.84 8.24
N LYS A 120 7.42 0.68 7.67
CA LYS A 120 8.27 -0.52 7.63
C LYS A 120 9.62 -0.23 6.99
N LEU A 121 9.63 0.42 5.82
CA LEU A 121 10.86 0.76 5.10
C LEU A 121 11.80 1.62 5.96
N ASN A 122 11.27 2.62 6.67
CA ASN A 122 12.10 3.47 7.53
C ASN A 122 12.68 2.70 8.73
N TYR A 123 11.92 1.79 9.34
CA TYR A 123 12.44 0.94 10.42
C TYR A 123 13.53 -0.01 9.93
N LEU A 124 13.32 -0.67 8.77
CA LEU A 124 14.33 -1.52 8.14
C LEU A 124 15.61 -0.76 7.79
N LEU A 125 15.49 0.44 7.23
CA LEU A 125 16.64 1.29 6.92
C LEU A 125 17.43 1.67 8.18
N LYS A 126 16.74 1.99 9.28
CA LYS A 126 17.41 2.30 10.55
C LYS A 126 18.12 1.09 11.14
N LEU A 127 17.51 -0.10 11.07
CA LEU A 127 18.13 -1.35 11.50
C LEU A 127 19.39 -1.65 10.70
N LYS A 128 19.29 -1.62 9.36
CA LYS A 128 20.41 -1.91 8.46
C LYS A 128 21.59 -0.95 8.66
N LYS A 129 21.32 0.35 8.85
CA LYS A 129 22.38 1.35 9.00
C LYS A 129 23.07 1.32 10.36
N ARG A 130 22.35 0.98 11.43
CA ARG A 130 22.85 1.20 12.81
C ARG A 130 23.17 -0.08 13.58
N TYR A 131 22.54 -1.20 13.25
CA TYR A 131 22.52 -2.35 14.16
C TYR A 131 22.86 -3.69 13.50
N THR A 132 22.56 -3.92 12.23
CA THR A 132 22.79 -5.24 11.60
C THR A 132 24.25 -5.68 11.61
N SER A 133 25.20 -4.74 11.43
CA SER A 133 26.63 -5.05 11.52
C SER A 133 27.09 -5.36 12.94
N LEU A 134 26.48 -4.71 13.94
CA LEU A 134 26.82 -4.87 15.37
C LEU A 134 26.31 -6.20 15.95
N PHE A 135 25.22 -6.74 15.39
CA PHE A 135 24.59 -7.97 15.86
C PHE A 135 24.81 -9.15 14.91
N LYS A 136 25.92 -9.14 14.14
CA LYS A 136 26.45 -10.37 13.54
C LYS A 136 26.90 -11.31 14.67
N LYS A 137 26.63 -12.62 14.53
CA LYS A 137 26.79 -13.63 15.60
C LYS A 137 28.14 -13.53 16.32
N GLU A 138 29.25 -13.57 15.58
CA GLU A 138 30.62 -13.47 16.11
C GLU A 138 30.89 -12.16 16.85
N LYS A 139 30.65 -11.01 16.21
CA LYS A 139 30.88 -9.68 16.82
C LYS A 139 30.07 -9.48 18.09
N PHE A 140 28.85 -10.01 18.10
CA PHE A 140 27.99 -9.96 19.27
C PHE A 140 28.52 -10.81 20.42
N LEU A 141 28.94 -12.06 20.15
CA LEU A 141 29.54 -12.95 21.15
C LEU A 141 30.82 -12.35 21.73
N ASN A 142 31.73 -11.85 20.89
CA ASN A 142 32.96 -11.21 21.34
C ASN A 142 32.67 -10.00 22.23
N LYS A 143 31.67 -9.19 21.85
CA LYS A 143 31.22 -8.07 22.67
C LYS A 143 30.64 -8.53 24.01
N LEU A 144 29.86 -9.60 24.06
CA LEU A 144 29.34 -10.15 25.32
C LEU A 144 30.46 -10.65 26.23
N LYS A 145 31.47 -11.33 25.67
CA LYS A 145 32.66 -11.75 26.41
C LYS A 145 33.40 -10.55 27.03
N LEU A 146 33.58 -9.49 26.25
CA LEU A 146 34.19 -8.23 26.73
C LEU A 146 33.35 -7.57 27.84
N ILE A 147 32.03 -7.48 27.67
CA ILE A 147 31.13 -6.92 28.69
C ILE A 147 31.23 -7.74 29.98
N ARG A 148 31.26 -9.07 29.89
CA ARG A 148 31.43 -9.96 31.04
C ARG A 148 32.77 -9.70 31.74
N LYS A 149 33.89 -9.67 31.00
CA LYS A 149 35.22 -9.42 31.56
C LYS A 149 35.30 -8.08 32.30
N VAL A 150 34.88 -6.99 31.64
CA VAL A 150 34.89 -5.65 32.23
C VAL A 150 33.93 -5.55 33.42
N GLY A 151 32.74 -6.15 33.30
CA GLY A 151 31.75 -6.16 34.38
C GLY A 151 32.24 -6.88 35.63
N LEU A 152 32.92 -8.03 35.48
CA LEU A 152 33.53 -8.75 36.60
C LEU A 152 34.64 -7.92 37.26
N ASN A 153 35.47 -7.22 36.49
CA ASN A 153 36.50 -6.33 37.05
C ASN A 153 35.90 -5.18 37.86
N ILE A 154 34.79 -4.58 37.38
CA ILE A 154 34.08 -3.52 38.12
C ILE A 154 33.51 -4.08 39.42
N LEU A 155 32.93 -5.28 39.41
CA LEU A 155 32.41 -5.92 40.61
C LEU A 155 33.50 -6.17 41.65
N LYS A 156 34.66 -6.69 41.23
CA LYS A 156 35.81 -6.91 42.13
C LYS A 156 36.28 -5.62 42.81
N LYS A 157 36.52 -4.56 42.02
CA LYS A 157 36.91 -3.24 42.56
C LYS A 157 35.88 -2.68 43.55
N GLN A 158 34.60 -2.86 43.26
CA GLN A 158 33.52 -2.42 44.15
C GLN A 158 33.49 -3.24 45.44
N GLN A 159 33.74 -4.55 45.39
CA GLN A 159 33.84 -5.39 46.60
C GLN A 159 34.98 -4.93 47.52
N GLU A 160 36.15 -4.59 46.96
CA GLU A 160 37.29 -4.05 47.71
C GLU A 160 36.95 -2.71 48.37
N ASN A 161 36.44 -1.75 47.60
CA ASN A 161 36.07 -0.43 48.11
C ASN A 161 34.99 -0.50 49.20
N ILE A 162 34.06 -1.45 49.09
CA ILE A 162 33.00 -1.64 50.08
C ILE A 162 33.55 -2.19 51.38
N LYS A 163 34.50 -3.13 51.37
CA LYS A 163 35.15 -3.61 52.61
C LYS A 163 35.76 -2.43 53.39
N VAL A 164 36.40 -1.51 52.68
CA VAL A 164 36.91 -0.27 53.28
C VAL A 164 35.76 0.58 53.83
N LEU A 165 34.69 0.78 53.06
CA LEU A 165 33.56 1.61 53.47
C LEU A 165 32.76 1.04 54.65
N THR A 166 32.59 -0.28 54.75
CA THR A 166 31.90 -0.96 55.84
C THR A 166 32.69 -0.86 57.14
N ASN A 167 34.03 -0.83 57.06
CA ASN A 167 34.88 -0.60 58.23
C ASN A 167 34.75 0.84 58.75
N VAL A 168 34.57 1.82 57.85
CA VAL A 168 34.39 3.23 58.20
C VAL A 168 32.95 3.55 58.66
N LEU A 169 31.93 2.88 58.10
CA LEU A 169 30.51 3.16 58.33
C LEU A 169 29.70 1.89 58.65
N PRO A 170 29.96 1.21 59.78
CA PRO A 170 29.34 -0.09 60.10
C PRO A 170 27.82 -0.03 60.23
N ASN A 171 27.27 1.08 60.75
CA ASN A 171 25.83 1.28 60.93
C ASN A 171 25.04 1.36 59.61
N TYR A 172 25.72 1.45 58.45
CA TYR A 172 25.10 1.61 57.14
C TYR A 172 25.35 0.43 56.17
N ASN A 173 25.87 -0.70 56.67
CA ASN A 173 26.27 -1.86 55.85
C ASN A 173 25.21 -2.28 54.80
N SER A 174 23.93 -2.35 55.18
CA SER A 174 22.84 -2.74 54.26
C SER A 174 22.66 -1.77 53.08
N LYS A 175 22.78 -0.45 53.33
CA LYS A 175 22.73 0.57 52.27
C LYS A 175 23.96 0.51 51.37
N VAL A 176 25.15 0.27 51.93
CA VAL A 176 26.40 0.16 51.17
C VAL A 176 26.35 -1.01 50.18
N TYR A 177 25.87 -2.19 50.61
CA TYR A 177 25.68 -3.33 49.71
C TYR A 177 24.66 -3.06 48.59
N SER A 178 23.60 -2.30 48.87
CA SER A 178 22.62 -1.92 47.84
C SER A 178 23.24 -1.07 46.72
N ILE A 179 24.20 -0.20 47.07
CA ILE A 179 24.91 0.70 46.15
C ILE A 179 25.83 -0.07 45.19
N GLN A 180 26.45 -1.17 45.66
CA GLN A 180 27.29 -2.06 44.83
C GLN A 180 26.56 -2.50 43.54
N ASN A 181 25.31 -2.93 43.73
CA ASN A 181 24.49 -3.48 42.66
C ASN A 181 24.05 -2.39 41.68
N LEU A 182 23.98 -1.12 42.10
CA LEU A 182 23.61 -0.01 41.23
C LEU A 182 24.68 0.27 40.16
N TYR A 183 25.96 0.34 40.54
CA TYR A 183 27.05 0.61 39.58
C TYR A 183 27.16 -0.48 38.52
N TYR A 184 27.10 -1.75 38.94
CA TYR A 184 27.13 -2.88 38.02
C TYR A 184 25.89 -2.89 37.11
N LYS A 185 24.70 -2.68 37.67
CA LYS A 185 23.43 -2.59 36.91
C LYS A 185 23.48 -1.48 35.88
N ASP A 186 24.00 -0.30 36.23
CA ASP A 186 24.17 0.83 35.32
C ASP A 186 25.14 0.52 34.18
N PHE A 187 26.25 -0.16 34.48
CA PHE A 187 27.18 -0.63 33.45
C PHE A 187 26.51 -1.61 32.48
N ILE A 188 25.74 -2.57 32.98
CA ILE A 188 24.99 -3.52 32.15
C ILE A 188 23.94 -2.79 31.29
N ILE A 189 23.18 -1.85 31.86
CA ILE A 189 22.19 -1.05 31.13
C ILE A 189 22.84 -0.22 30.03
N LYS A 190 23.97 0.43 30.32
CA LYS A 190 24.71 1.27 29.36
C LYS A 190 25.31 0.41 28.24
N SER A 191 25.92 -0.74 28.57
CA SER A 191 26.55 -1.65 27.60
C SER A 191 25.53 -2.30 26.65
N LEU A 192 24.34 -2.67 27.16
CA LEU A 192 23.26 -3.29 26.38
C LEU A 192 22.29 -2.29 25.72
N LYS A 193 22.48 -0.99 25.91
CA LYS A 193 21.60 0.07 25.35
C LYS A 193 21.35 -0.08 23.84
N LYS A 194 22.39 -0.43 23.06
CA LYS A 194 22.26 -0.64 21.61
C LYS A 194 21.39 -1.87 21.29
N LEU A 195 21.48 -2.94 22.08
CA LEU A 195 20.65 -4.14 21.94
C LEU A 195 19.20 -3.85 22.26
N LYS A 196 18.95 -3.11 23.35
CA LYS A 196 17.60 -2.65 23.70
C LYS A 196 16.94 -1.91 22.54
N TYR A 197 17.65 -0.96 21.91
CA TYR A 197 17.11 -0.24 20.75
C TYR A 197 16.88 -1.14 19.53
N TYR A 198 17.77 -2.09 19.26
CA TYR A 198 17.59 -3.08 18.21
C TYR A 198 16.31 -3.91 18.43
N MET A 199 16.08 -4.40 19.65
CA MET A 199 14.88 -5.14 20.01
C MET A 199 13.62 -4.30 19.89
N LEU A 200 13.64 -3.04 20.33
CA LEU A 200 12.50 -2.13 20.16
C LEU A 200 12.14 -1.89 18.68
N TYR A 201 13.15 -1.74 17.80
CA TYR A 201 12.89 -1.64 16.36
C TYR A 201 12.34 -2.95 15.77
N LYS A 202 12.80 -4.12 16.23
CA LYS A 202 12.23 -5.42 15.86
C LYS A 202 10.77 -5.53 16.28
N GLN A 203 10.44 -5.15 17.52
CA GLN A 203 9.07 -5.13 18.02
C GLN A 203 8.17 -4.22 17.17
N LEU A 204 8.64 -3.01 16.81
CA LEU A 204 7.88 -2.10 15.93
C LEU A 204 7.66 -2.69 14.53
N LEU A 205 8.62 -3.44 14.00
CA LEU A 205 8.45 -4.14 12.72
C LEU A 205 7.44 -5.27 12.83
N TYR A 206 7.45 -6.03 13.92
CA TYR A 206 6.46 -7.07 14.19
C TYR A 206 5.05 -6.45 14.27
N ILE A 207 4.86 -5.43 15.11
CA ILE A 207 3.58 -4.69 15.22
C ILE A 207 3.12 -4.13 13.86
N ASN A 208 4.05 -3.69 13.02
CA ASN A 208 3.70 -3.18 11.71
C ASN A 208 3.29 -4.30 10.74
N LYS A 209 3.87 -5.51 10.87
CA LYS A 209 3.47 -6.70 10.10
C LYS A 209 2.10 -7.20 10.54
N THR A 210 1.87 -7.32 11.85
CA THR A 210 0.62 -7.85 12.43
C THR A 210 -0.61 -7.04 12.01
N LYS A 211 -0.48 -5.74 11.74
CA LYS A 211 -1.57 -4.91 11.21
C LYS A 211 -2.26 -5.46 9.95
N PHE A 212 -1.56 -6.28 9.17
CA PHE A 212 -2.05 -6.88 7.94
C PHE A 212 -2.46 -8.34 8.10
N GLU A 213 -2.23 -8.94 9.28
CA GLU A 213 -2.63 -10.30 9.58
C GLU A 213 -4.12 -10.33 9.93
N TYR A 214 -4.81 -11.39 9.49
CA TYR A 214 -6.26 -11.50 9.62
C TYR A 214 -6.74 -11.42 11.08
N SER A 215 -6.02 -12.05 12.02
CA SER A 215 -6.35 -12.06 13.44
C SER A 215 -6.46 -10.65 14.03
N TYR A 216 -5.57 -9.73 13.64
CA TYR A 216 -5.59 -8.34 14.13
C TYR A 216 -6.57 -7.46 13.35
N LEU A 217 -6.89 -7.83 12.11
CA LEU A 217 -7.92 -7.15 11.31
C LEU A 217 -9.34 -7.45 11.80
N GLN A 218 -9.56 -8.53 12.55
CA GLN A 218 -10.89 -8.95 13.00
C GLN A 218 -11.66 -7.84 13.73
N GLY A 219 -10.99 -7.06 14.58
CA GLY A 219 -11.61 -5.91 15.24
C GLY A 219 -12.11 -4.84 14.25
N LEU A 220 -11.34 -4.56 13.20
CA LEU A 220 -11.72 -3.63 12.14
C LEU A 220 -12.85 -4.23 11.26
N ILE A 221 -12.77 -5.52 10.94
CA ILE A 221 -13.80 -6.26 10.20
C ILE A 221 -15.14 -6.17 10.92
N ASN A 222 -15.17 -6.39 12.24
CA ASN A 222 -16.39 -6.31 13.04
C ASN A 222 -17.01 -4.90 13.01
N LEU A 223 -16.19 -3.83 13.07
CA LEU A 223 -16.68 -2.45 12.95
C LEU A 223 -17.28 -2.17 11.57
N ILE A 224 -16.66 -2.67 10.50
CA ILE A 224 -17.14 -2.46 9.13
C ILE A 224 -18.38 -3.33 8.85
N ARG A 225 -18.45 -4.55 9.41
CA ARG A 225 -19.62 -5.43 9.32
C ARG A 225 -20.86 -4.73 9.86
N LYS A 226 -20.75 -3.98 10.97
CA LYS A 226 -21.86 -3.18 11.52
C LYS A 226 -22.34 -2.08 10.55
N ILE A 227 -21.47 -1.53 9.71
CA ILE A 227 -21.81 -0.46 8.76
C ILE A 227 -22.53 -1.03 7.53
N TYR A 228 -22.03 -2.11 6.95
CA TYR A 228 -22.61 -2.69 5.72
C TYR A 228 -23.66 -3.77 5.97
N LYS A 229 -23.78 -4.29 7.21
CA LYS A 229 -24.61 -5.46 7.57
C LYS A 229 -24.32 -6.70 6.71
N LYS A 230 -23.06 -6.86 6.29
CA LYS A 230 -22.56 -7.92 5.40
C LYS A 230 -21.20 -8.40 5.85
N ASN A 231 -20.83 -9.60 5.46
CA ASN A 231 -19.47 -10.10 5.69
C ASN A 231 -18.44 -9.24 4.94
N VAL A 232 -17.23 -9.12 5.48
CA VAL A 232 -16.21 -8.22 4.95
C VAL A 232 -14.92 -8.99 4.73
N GLU A 233 -14.44 -8.99 3.50
CA GLU A 233 -13.15 -9.57 3.12
C GLU A 233 -12.20 -8.47 2.66
N PHE A 234 -10.97 -8.51 3.14
CA PHE A 234 -9.94 -7.55 2.75
C PHE A 234 -8.99 -8.13 1.71
N ASN A 235 -8.78 -7.38 0.63
CA ASN A 235 -7.70 -7.62 -0.32
C ASN A 235 -6.70 -6.45 -0.26
N ILE A 236 -5.65 -6.60 0.57
CA ILE A 236 -4.66 -5.55 0.78
C ILE A 236 -3.45 -5.76 -0.13
N ILE A 237 -3.27 -4.87 -1.11
CA ILE A 237 -2.19 -4.93 -2.10
C ILE A 237 -1.06 -3.98 -1.67
N ASN A 238 0.10 -4.53 -1.32
CA ASN A 238 1.27 -3.73 -0.97
C ASN A 238 2.04 -3.26 -2.21
N LEU A 239 2.11 -1.94 -2.42
CA LEU A 239 2.84 -1.32 -3.50
C LEU A 239 4.34 -1.22 -3.19
N LYS A 240 5.17 -1.60 -4.16
CA LYS A 240 6.63 -1.41 -4.09
C LYS A 240 7.01 0.08 -4.07
N TYR A 241 6.34 0.89 -4.90
CA TYR A 241 6.59 2.32 -5.01
C TYR A 241 5.31 3.13 -4.86
N PHE A 242 5.44 4.27 -4.19
CA PHE A 242 4.32 5.16 -3.88
C PHE A 242 3.74 5.90 -5.10
N TYR A 243 4.49 5.97 -6.21
CA TYR A 243 4.04 6.62 -7.45
C TYR A 243 3.25 5.69 -8.39
N PHE A 244 2.98 4.45 -7.98
CA PHE A 244 2.11 3.52 -8.73
C PHE A 244 0.62 3.79 -8.54
N ASN A 245 0.25 4.58 -7.53
CA ASN A 245 -1.13 4.95 -7.27
C ASN A 245 -1.18 6.45 -6.97
N SER A 246 -2.09 7.16 -7.65
CA SER A 246 -2.17 8.62 -7.55
C SER A 246 -2.59 9.13 -6.16
N ASP A 247 -3.41 8.40 -5.40
CA ASP A 247 -3.84 8.80 -4.04
C ASP A 247 -2.65 8.75 -3.09
N ILE A 248 -1.93 7.63 -3.12
CA ILE A 248 -0.75 7.40 -2.29
C ILE A 248 0.36 8.38 -2.69
N PHE A 249 0.45 8.72 -3.97
CA PHE A 249 1.45 9.63 -4.49
C PHE A 249 1.28 11.08 -4.01
N THR A 250 0.03 11.55 -3.90
CA THR A 250 -0.30 12.93 -3.49
C THR A 250 -0.31 13.14 -1.97
N GLN A 251 -0.66 12.11 -1.18
CA GLN A 251 -0.75 12.19 0.29
C GLN A 251 0.52 12.74 0.99
N PRO A 252 1.76 12.34 0.62
CA PRO A 252 2.98 12.90 1.20
C PRO A 252 3.10 14.41 0.98
N LEU A 253 2.62 14.93 -0.15
CA LEU A 253 2.66 16.37 -0.44
C LEU A 253 1.76 17.14 0.54
N VAL A 254 0.54 16.66 0.73
CA VAL A 254 -0.45 17.27 1.63
C VAL A 254 0.11 17.39 3.05
N LEU A 255 0.73 16.33 3.57
CA LEU A 255 1.31 16.34 4.92
C LEU A 255 2.48 17.31 5.04
N LYS A 256 3.33 17.37 4.02
CA LYS A 256 4.47 18.29 3.97
C LYS A 256 4.00 19.75 3.91
N LEU A 257 3.02 20.07 3.05
CA LEU A 257 2.46 21.43 2.94
C LEU A 257 1.76 21.89 4.21
N ARG A 258 1.13 20.96 4.93
CA ARG A 258 0.52 21.23 6.24
C ARG A 258 1.57 21.52 7.33
N LYS A 259 2.79 20.99 7.19
CA LYS A 259 3.92 21.29 8.08
C LYS A 259 4.61 22.60 7.67
N GLU A 260 5.01 22.72 6.42
CA GLU A 260 5.73 23.85 5.85
C GLU A 260 5.22 24.15 4.45
N ARG A 261 4.91 25.41 4.14
CA ARG A 261 4.26 25.79 2.87
C ARG A 261 5.26 26.02 1.72
N LYS A 262 6.24 25.12 1.56
CA LYS A 262 7.27 25.19 0.50
C LYS A 262 6.83 24.41 -0.75
N LEU A 263 5.81 24.91 -1.45
CA LEU A 263 5.13 24.20 -2.54
C LEU A 263 6.07 23.72 -3.66
N LEU A 264 6.83 24.63 -4.26
CA LEU A 264 7.70 24.31 -5.41
C LEU A 264 8.76 23.25 -5.06
N ARG A 265 9.40 23.39 -3.89
CA ARG A 265 10.44 22.46 -3.42
C ARG A 265 9.88 21.04 -3.26
N TYR A 266 8.68 20.92 -2.68
CA TYR A 266 8.09 19.61 -2.45
C TYR A 266 7.53 18.97 -3.72
N LEU A 267 6.98 19.76 -4.65
CA LEU A 267 6.60 19.29 -5.99
C LEU A 267 7.81 18.72 -6.74
N LYS A 268 8.90 19.51 -6.87
CA LYS A 268 10.15 19.06 -7.51
C LYS A 268 10.69 17.77 -6.87
N SER A 269 10.68 17.70 -5.53
CA SER A 269 11.17 16.53 -4.79
C SER A 269 10.33 15.26 -5.03
N LEU A 270 9.01 15.38 -5.20
CA LEU A 270 8.14 14.22 -5.44
C LEU A 270 8.27 13.71 -6.87
N VAL A 271 8.22 14.62 -7.85
CA VAL A 271 8.36 14.27 -9.27
C VAL A 271 9.75 13.70 -9.59
N LYS A 272 10.82 14.15 -8.91
CA LYS A 272 12.15 13.55 -9.06
C LYS A 272 12.19 12.07 -8.63
N LYS A 273 11.32 11.65 -7.71
CA LYS A 273 11.29 10.28 -7.17
C LYS A 273 10.53 9.28 -8.03
N SER A 274 9.69 9.73 -8.96
CA SER A 274 9.07 8.82 -9.92
C SER A 274 10.09 8.42 -10.97
N LYS A 275 10.45 7.15 -10.98
CA LYS A 275 11.29 6.54 -12.01
C LYS A 275 10.40 6.18 -13.19
N ILE A 276 10.71 6.74 -14.35
CA ILE A 276 10.01 6.53 -15.61
C ILE A 276 11.08 6.06 -16.58
N ASN A 277 10.89 4.86 -17.12
CA ASN A 277 11.81 4.27 -18.08
C ASN A 277 11.26 4.56 -19.49
N LYS A 278 12.15 4.82 -20.45
CA LYS A 278 11.77 4.85 -21.88
C LYS A 278 11.42 3.41 -22.29
N ILE A 279 10.30 3.22 -22.97
CA ILE A 279 9.78 1.90 -23.34
C ILE A 279 9.44 1.95 -24.83
N LYS A 280 9.93 0.96 -25.60
CA LYS A 280 9.43 0.66 -26.95
C LYS A 280 8.12 -0.11 -26.80
N LEU A 281 7.11 0.25 -27.57
CA LEU A 281 5.82 -0.44 -27.57
C LEU A 281 5.87 -1.58 -28.55
N ASP A 282 5.51 -2.76 -28.09
CA ASP A 282 5.29 -3.90 -28.97
C ASP A 282 3.98 -3.70 -29.76
N GLU A 283 3.99 -4.13 -31.01
CA GLU A 283 2.81 -4.08 -31.88
C GLU A 283 1.85 -5.21 -31.51
N ARG A 284 0.54 -4.96 -31.61
CA ARG A 284 -0.44 -6.03 -31.53
C ARG A 284 -0.32 -6.91 -32.75
N SER A 285 -0.28 -8.22 -32.53
CA SER A 285 -0.59 -9.19 -33.57
C SER A 285 -1.99 -8.89 -34.12
N ARG A 286 -2.10 -8.75 -35.44
CA ARG A 286 -3.39 -8.60 -36.13
C ARG A 286 -4.20 -9.89 -36.07
N TYR A 287 -3.51 -11.02 -35.94
CA TYR A 287 -4.08 -12.34 -35.82
C TYR A 287 -4.81 -12.46 -34.49
N PHE A 288 -6.13 -12.53 -34.60
CA PHE A 288 -6.93 -13.37 -33.71
C PHE A 288 -6.24 -14.74 -33.69
N PHE A 289 -6.08 -15.35 -32.52
CA PHE A 289 -5.98 -16.81 -32.53
C PHE A 289 -7.30 -17.25 -33.15
N ASP A 290 -7.30 -17.54 -34.44
CA ASP A 290 -8.38 -18.27 -35.11
C ASP A 290 -8.38 -19.68 -34.49
N LEU A 291 -8.85 -19.75 -33.25
CA LEU A 291 -9.30 -20.98 -32.65
C LEU A 291 -10.32 -21.63 -33.58
N GLU A 292 -11.16 -20.82 -34.24
CA GLU A 292 -12.05 -21.29 -35.30
C GLU A 292 -11.28 -21.96 -36.46
N ASN A 293 -10.20 -21.39 -36.98
CA ASN A 293 -9.40 -22.07 -38.02
C ASN A 293 -8.71 -23.35 -37.51
N LEU A 294 -8.38 -23.41 -36.22
CA LEU A 294 -7.88 -24.62 -35.54
C LEU A 294 -8.96 -25.70 -35.38
N PHE A 295 -10.23 -25.30 -35.22
CA PHE A 295 -11.38 -26.19 -35.09
C PHE A 295 -12.02 -26.57 -36.43
N THR A 296 -11.74 -25.83 -37.51
CA THR A 296 -12.12 -26.21 -38.88
C THR A 296 -11.14 -27.18 -39.54
N VAL A 297 -9.98 -27.45 -38.92
CA VAL A 297 -9.13 -28.57 -39.34
C VAL A 297 -9.84 -29.87 -38.97
N ASN A 298 -9.98 -30.72 -39.98
CA ASN A 298 -10.77 -31.94 -40.06
C ASN A 298 -10.78 -32.84 -38.81
N ASN A 299 -11.79 -33.72 -38.76
CA ASN A 299 -12.10 -34.70 -37.72
C ASN A 299 -11.04 -35.80 -37.50
N ASP A 300 -9.75 -35.46 -37.43
CA ASP A 300 -8.71 -36.39 -37.02
C ASP A 300 -8.65 -36.39 -35.49
N PHE A 301 -9.43 -37.31 -34.91
CA PHE A 301 -9.70 -37.46 -33.47
C PHE A 301 -8.44 -37.65 -32.59
N ASP A 302 -7.29 -38.01 -33.16
CA ASP A 302 -6.06 -38.28 -32.39
C ASP A 302 -5.18 -37.06 -32.09
N THR A 303 -5.25 -36.00 -32.92
CA THR A 303 -4.44 -34.78 -32.68
C THR A 303 -4.96 -33.98 -31.48
N ARG A 304 -6.29 -34.00 -31.24
CA ARG A 304 -6.95 -33.25 -30.16
C ARG A 304 -6.55 -33.75 -28.77
N ASN A 305 -6.41 -35.06 -28.61
CA ASN A 305 -5.97 -35.69 -27.36
C ASN A 305 -4.49 -35.40 -27.08
N ASN A 306 -3.64 -35.38 -28.11
CA ASN A 306 -2.22 -35.05 -27.98
C ASN A 306 -1.98 -33.56 -27.68
N PHE A 307 -2.70 -32.64 -28.31
CA PHE A 307 -2.62 -31.21 -27.98
C PHE A 307 -3.08 -30.92 -26.55
N LEU A 308 -4.21 -31.49 -26.11
CA LEU A 308 -4.66 -31.37 -24.71
C LEU A 308 -3.64 -31.96 -23.74
N ASN A 309 -3.07 -33.13 -24.04
CA ASN A 309 -2.00 -33.72 -23.23
C ASN A 309 -0.74 -32.86 -23.20
N ASP A 310 -0.36 -32.24 -24.31
CA ASP A 310 0.80 -31.34 -24.38
C ASP A 310 0.55 -30.02 -23.64
N PHE A 311 -0.67 -29.47 -23.69
CA PHE A 311 -1.08 -28.35 -22.84
C PHE A 311 -1.06 -28.71 -21.36
N ILE A 312 -1.50 -29.92 -21.00
CA ILE A 312 -1.49 -30.44 -19.62
C ILE A 312 -0.04 -30.71 -19.15
N LYS A 313 0.83 -31.23 -20.03
CA LYS A 313 2.27 -31.45 -19.77
C LYS A 313 3.05 -30.13 -19.68
N GLN A 314 2.63 -29.09 -20.40
CA GLN A 314 3.22 -27.73 -20.34
C GLN A 314 2.75 -26.90 -19.14
N ASN A 315 2.44 -27.53 -18.00
CA ASN A 315 2.20 -26.89 -16.71
C ASN A 315 3.49 -26.26 -16.11
N LYS A 316 4.28 -25.54 -16.90
CA LYS A 316 5.32 -24.64 -16.42
C LYS A 316 4.64 -23.35 -15.97
N THR A 317 4.45 -23.22 -14.65
CA THR A 317 3.89 -22.03 -13.98
C THR A 317 4.50 -20.70 -14.47
N GLU A 318 5.75 -20.71 -14.94
CA GLU A 318 6.43 -19.57 -15.53
C GLU A 318 5.86 -19.11 -16.87
N TYR A 319 5.43 -20.03 -17.74
CA TYR A 319 4.80 -19.71 -19.03
C TYR A 319 3.44 -19.03 -18.81
N LEU A 320 2.57 -19.59 -17.97
CA LEU A 320 1.28 -19.00 -17.63
C LEU A 320 1.44 -17.59 -17.04
N LYS A 321 2.41 -17.42 -16.14
CA LYS A 321 2.73 -16.10 -15.59
C LYS A 321 3.16 -15.12 -16.68
N LYS A 322 3.98 -15.53 -17.65
CA LYS A 322 4.40 -14.70 -18.78
C LYS A 322 3.21 -14.32 -19.65
N VAL A 323 2.35 -15.27 -20.00
CA VAL A 323 1.12 -15.04 -20.80
C VAL A 323 0.20 -14.05 -20.10
N VAL A 324 -0.13 -14.29 -18.82
CA VAL A 324 -0.99 -13.40 -18.03
C VAL A 324 -0.39 -12.00 -17.92
N LEU A 325 0.90 -11.89 -17.59
CA LEU A 325 1.55 -10.59 -17.48
C LEU A 325 1.62 -9.88 -18.84
N ASN A 326 1.81 -10.58 -19.94
CA ASN A 326 1.85 -9.97 -21.27
C ASN A 326 0.48 -9.38 -21.66
N ASN A 327 -0.61 -10.07 -21.31
CA ASN A 327 -1.97 -9.63 -21.60
C ASN A 327 -2.46 -8.46 -20.74
N ILE A 328 -1.82 -8.20 -19.59
CA ILE A 328 -2.15 -7.04 -18.74
C ILE A 328 -1.51 -5.76 -19.30
N LYS A 329 -2.34 -4.73 -19.53
CA LYS A 329 -1.93 -3.38 -19.95
C LYS A 329 -1.63 -2.44 -18.78
N TYR A 330 -0.97 -1.32 -19.06
CA TYR A 330 -0.73 -0.22 -18.11
C TYR A 330 0.13 -0.65 -16.91
N LYS A 331 1.08 -1.55 -17.14
CA LYS A 331 1.93 -2.17 -16.10
C LYS A 331 2.97 -1.20 -15.58
N ARG A 332 3.45 -0.30 -16.43
CA ARG A 332 4.58 0.59 -16.12
C ARG A 332 4.10 2.03 -16.08
N VAL A 333 4.69 2.85 -15.20
CA VAL A 333 4.32 4.26 -15.12
C VAL A 333 5.00 5.04 -16.24
N SER A 334 4.20 5.65 -17.11
CA SER A 334 4.65 6.46 -18.25
C SER A 334 4.81 7.93 -17.92
N GLY A 335 4.03 8.44 -16.97
CA GLY A 335 3.99 9.86 -16.66
C GLY A 335 3.26 10.19 -15.37
N VAL A 336 3.65 11.30 -14.78
CA VAL A 336 3.16 11.76 -13.49
C VAL A 336 3.06 13.28 -13.47
N ARG A 337 1.91 13.82 -13.03
CA ARG A 337 1.64 15.25 -12.85
C ARG A 337 1.19 15.52 -11.41
N ILE A 338 1.67 16.60 -10.79
CA ILE A 338 1.17 17.07 -9.49
C ILE A 338 0.98 18.57 -9.52
N GLU A 339 -0.10 19.00 -8.88
CA GLU A 339 -0.44 20.41 -8.72
C GLU A 339 -0.79 20.70 -7.27
N GLY A 340 -0.44 21.88 -6.80
CA GLY A 340 -0.94 22.41 -5.54
C GLY A 340 -1.47 23.82 -5.74
N ALA A 341 -2.64 24.09 -5.16
CA ALA A 341 -3.35 25.36 -5.28
C ALA A 341 -3.92 25.78 -3.92
N GLY A 342 -3.92 27.08 -3.60
CA GLY A 342 -4.63 27.65 -2.45
C GLY A 342 -3.76 28.57 -1.58
N ARG A 343 -4.17 28.78 -0.32
CA ARG A 343 -3.50 29.69 0.64
C ARG A 343 -2.23 29.06 1.21
N LEU A 344 -1.17 29.06 0.39
CA LEU A 344 0.14 28.45 0.67
C LEU A 344 1.26 29.49 0.86
N THR A 345 0.92 30.76 1.11
CA THR A 345 1.90 31.81 1.45
C THR A 345 2.55 31.56 2.81
N LYS A 346 3.78 32.06 3.01
CA LYS A 346 4.54 31.84 4.26
C LYS A 346 4.16 32.82 5.36
N ARG A 347 4.01 34.11 5.04
CA ARG A 347 3.66 35.17 6.00
C ARG A 347 2.19 35.07 6.38
N TYR A 348 1.85 35.36 7.64
CA TYR A 348 0.46 35.32 8.13
C TYR A 348 -0.28 36.60 7.73
N THR A 349 -0.50 36.76 6.42
CA THR A 349 -1.15 37.93 5.83
C THR A 349 -2.27 37.50 4.88
N ALA A 350 -3.26 38.38 4.69
CA ALA A 350 -4.29 38.23 3.67
C ALA A 350 -3.66 38.43 2.28
N SER A 351 -3.17 37.33 1.71
CA SER A 351 -2.46 37.30 0.44
C SER A 351 -3.19 36.40 -0.56
N ARG A 352 -3.04 36.72 -1.85
CA ARG A 352 -3.61 35.95 -2.97
C ARG A 352 -3.11 34.50 -2.94
N SER A 353 -3.91 33.61 -3.52
CA SER A 353 -3.61 32.18 -3.56
C SER A 353 -2.37 31.87 -4.41
N GLN A 354 -1.69 30.76 -4.11
CA GLN A 354 -0.58 30.27 -4.93
C GLN A 354 -1.00 29.02 -5.70
N HIS A 355 -0.62 28.94 -6.96
CA HIS A 355 -0.80 27.79 -7.83
C HIS A 355 0.54 27.37 -8.46
N LYS A 356 0.92 26.09 -8.33
CA LYS A 356 2.14 25.56 -8.96
C LYS A 356 1.94 24.12 -9.43
N VAL A 357 2.55 23.80 -10.58
CA VAL A 357 2.48 22.50 -11.24
C VAL A 357 3.88 21.93 -11.48
N ARG A 358 4.01 20.60 -11.40
CA ARG A 358 5.19 19.88 -11.89
C ARG A 358 4.77 18.59 -12.58
N TYR A 359 5.55 18.21 -13.59
CA TYR A 359 5.25 17.13 -14.52
C TYR A 359 6.51 16.35 -14.92
N LYS A 360 6.38 15.06 -15.22
CA LYS A 360 7.44 14.21 -15.79
C LYS A 360 6.82 13.06 -16.58
N GLY A 361 7.29 12.80 -17.80
CA GLY A 361 6.83 11.70 -18.66
C GLY A 361 5.62 12.05 -19.53
N ASN A 362 4.78 11.07 -19.88
CA ASN A 362 3.56 11.26 -20.70
C ASN A 362 2.29 10.72 -20.01
N LEU A 363 1.17 11.47 -20.04
CA LEU A 363 -0.16 11.04 -19.57
C LEU A 363 -1.07 10.48 -20.68
N VAL A 364 -0.66 10.61 -21.94
CA VAL A 364 -1.44 10.15 -23.10
C VAL A 364 -1.55 8.63 -23.09
N ASN A 365 -2.72 8.11 -23.52
CA ASN A 365 -2.90 6.69 -23.76
C ASN A 365 -2.20 6.32 -25.06
N VAL A 366 -0.99 5.79 -24.94
CA VAL A 366 -0.13 5.52 -26.08
C VAL A 366 -0.73 4.48 -27.04
N TYR A 367 -1.44 3.47 -26.53
CA TYR A 367 -2.08 2.45 -27.36
C TYR A 367 -3.16 3.00 -28.28
N SER A 368 -3.98 3.96 -27.83
CA SER A 368 -5.02 4.55 -28.67
C SER A 368 -4.50 5.71 -29.48
N SER A 369 -3.77 6.64 -28.85
CA SER A 369 -3.37 7.90 -29.49
C SER A 369 -2.20 7.77 -30.45
N ILE A 370 -1.29 6.81 -30.24
CA ILE A 370 -0.13 6.61 -31.13
C ILE A 370 -0.32 5.37 -32.01
N LYS A 371 -0.81 4.26 -31.45
CA LYS A 371 -1.02 3.02 -32.21
C LYS A 371 -2.42 2.88 -32.85
N GLY A 372 -3.36 3.80 -32.59
CA GLY A 372 -4.70 3.78 -33.18
C GLY A 372 -5.62 2.66 -32.67
N TYR A 373 -5.24 1.93 -31.61
CA TYR A 373 -6.05 0.81 -31.13
C TYR A 373 -7.34 1.30 -30.43
N PRO A 374 -8.45 0.58 -30.60
CA PRO A 374 -9.70 0.93 -29.94
C PRO A 374 -9.53 0.75 -28.42
N SER A 375 -9.86 1.79 -27.65
CA SER A 375 -9.77 1.79 -26.19
C SER A 375 -11.11 2.03 -25.53
N SER A 376 -11.40 1.32 -24.44
CA SER A 376 -12.52 1.63 -23.56
C SER A 376 -12.31 2.96 -22.84
N VAL A 377 -13.40 3.70 -22.64
CA VAL A 377 -13.40 4.96 -21.88
C VAL A 377 -14.15 4.72 -20.58
N LEU A 378 -13.52 5.06 -19.46
CA LEU A 378 -14.11 4.88 -18.14
C LEU A 378 -15.15 5.99 -17.89
N ARG A 379 -16.35 5.63 -17.40
CA ARG A 379 -17.49 6.55 -17.20
C ARG A 379 -17.83 7.45 -18.39
N GLY A 380 -17.49 7.04 -19.61
CA GLY A 380 -17.75 7.80 -20.83
C GLY A 380 -16.75 8.92 -21.17
N ASN A 381 -15.88 9.36 -20.26
CA ASN A 381 -14.90 10.43 -20.56
C ASN A 381 -13.48 10.25 -19.98
N LEU A 382 -13.24 9.29 -19.07
CA LEU A 382 -11.94 9.12 -18.43
C LEU A 382 -11.07 8.11 -19.18
N LYS A 383 -9.79 8.46 -19.37
CA LYS A 383 -8.83 7.55 -20.01
C LYS A 383 -8.49 6.38 -19.09
N PRO A 384 -8.47 5.13 -19.60
CA PRO A 384 -8.29 3.93 -18.79
C PRO A 384 -6.88 3.76 -18.19
N ASN A 385 -5.89 4.40 -18.82
CA ASN A 385 -4.50 4.39 -18.42
C ASN A 385 -4.19 5.40 -17.31
N LEU A 386 -5.09 6.35 -17.04
CA LEU A 386 -4.85 7.51 -16.20
C LEU A 386 -5.59 7.39 -14.86
N GLN A 387 -4.86 7.54 -13.77
CA GLN A 387 -5.44 7.70 -12.44
C GLN A 387 -5.37 9.16 -12.00
N TYR A 388 -6.50 9.69 -11.53
CA TYR A 388 -6.63 11.07 -11.06
C TYR A 388 -7.09 11.14 -9.61
N THR A 389 -6.47 12.03 -8.83
CA THR A 389 -6.83 12.26 -7.43
C THR A 389 -6.81 13.72 -7.05
N LYS A 390 -7.71 14.09 -6.13
CA LYS A 390 -7.84 15.43 -5.57
C LYS A 390 -7.95 15.34 -4.05
N LEU A 391 -6.98 15.89 -3.35
CA LEU A 391 -6.93 15.93 -1.89
C LEU A 391 -7.01 17.37 -1.39
N ASN A 392 -7.91 17.62 -0.46
CA ASN A 392 -8.08 18.93 0.16
C ASN A 392 -7.53 18.91 1.59
N SER A 393 -6.95 20.01 2.03
CA SER A 393 -6.42 20.18 3.38
C SER A 393 -6.41 21.66 3.77
N LYS A 394 -6.03 21.94 5.02
CA LYS A 394 -5.89 23.30 5.53
C LYS A 394 -4.54 23.51 6.21
N SER A 395 -4.02 24.73 6.06
CA SER A 395 -2.89 25.27 6.81
C SER A 395 -3.40 26.32 7.80
N ARG A 396 -2.49 27.00 8.52
CA ARG A 396 -2.88 28.07 9.46
C ARG A 396 -3.51 29.29 8.76
N ILE A 397 -3.17 29.55 7.50
CA ILE A 397 -3.68 30.73 6.75
C ILE A 397 -4.99 30.41 6.01
N GLY A 398 -5.25 29.13 5.69
CA GLY A 398 -6.45 28.75 4.97
C GLY A 398 -6.34 27.41 4.26
N SER A 399 -7.31 27.14 3.39
CA SER A 399 -7.45 25.90 2.64
C SER A 399 -6.49 25.83 1.45
N PHE A 400 -6.13 24.60 1.08
CA PHE A 400 -5.39 24.29 -0.14
C PHE A 400 -5.78 22.90 -0.67
N GLY A 401 -5.66 22.73 -1.97
CA GLY A 401 -5.87 21.48 -2.69
C GLY A 401 -4.58 20.97 -3.33
N VAL A 402 -4.48 19.65 -3.45
CA VAL A 402 -3.45 18.96 -4.22
C VAL A 402 -4.13 18.05 -5.23
N LYS A 403 -3.76 18.18 -6.50
CA LYS A 403 -4.19 17.27 -7.57
C LYS A 403 -3.02 16.42 -8.02
N GLY A 404 -3.26 15.17 -8.38
CA GLY A 404 -2.24 14.28 -8.91
C GLY A 404 -2.76 13.34 -9.98
N TRP A 405 -1.92 13.14 -11.00
CA TRP A 405 -2.16 12.20 -12.08
C TRP A 405 -1.00 11.22 -12.17
N VAL A 406 -1.32 9.95 -12.37
CA VAL A 406 -0.36 8.88 -12.66
C VAL A 406 -0.88 8.12 -13.87
N SER A 407 -0.07 8.01 -14.91
CA SER A 407 -0.39 7.32 -16.15
C SER A 407 0.40 6.02 -16.28
N GLY A 408 -0.26 5.00 -16.80
CA GLY A 408 0.35 3.73 -17.17
C GLY A 408 0.57 3.60 -18.68
N ILE A 409 1.55 2.77 -19.04
CA ILE A 409 1.79 2.21 -20.36
C ILE A 409 1.91 0.69 -20.23
#